data_AF-A0A645FKX3-F1
#
_entry.id   AF-A0A645FKX3-F1
#
_cell.length_a   1.000
_cell.length_b   1.000
_cell.length_c   1.000
_cell.angle_alpha   90.00
_cell.angle_beta   90.00
_cell.angle_gamma   90.00
#
_symmetry.space_group_name_H-M   'P 1'
#
loop_
_entity.id
_entity.type
_entity.pdbx_description
1 polymer ?
#
loop_
_entity_poly.entity_id
_entity_poly.type
_entity_poly.pdbx_seq_one_letter_code
_entity_poly.pdbx_strand_id
1 'polypeptide(L)'
;MGDIYWQDIEKEIKEILKNADHYKNEKRDESCFLTAYQLAVLLYKNNKKSIINSTCPSNIGGKGDGKYISLSQYIARRLAEKIESGSILDIELKFFNIEGLEQFSFLDEKGILSQPSNSCFSMFRYIGDEKITNKDSQSSSKK
;
A
#
# COMPACT_ATOMS: atom_id res chain seq x y z
N MET A 1 -20.20 -6.09 -10.74
CA MET A 1 -19.81 -7.30 -9.98
C MET A 1 -18.46 -7.17 -9.24
N GLY A 2 -17.82 -5.99 -9.17
CA GLY A 2 -16.46 -5.85 -8.62
C GLY A 2 -16.32 -5.26 -7.20
N ASP A 3 -17.34 -4.60 -6.66
CA ASP A 3 -17.18 -3.79 -5.43
C ASP A 3 -17.40 -4.57 -4.13
N ILE A 4 -18.26 -5.59 -4.12
CA ILE A 4 -18.57 -6.39 -2.91
C ILE A 4 -17.29 -7.01 -2.34
N TYR A 5 -16.47 -7.59 -3.21
CA TYR A 5 -15.25 -8.26 -2.79
C TYR A 5 -14.11 -7.31 -2.43
N TRP A 6 -14.14 -6.07 -2.93
CA TRP A 6 -13.16 -5.07 -2.53
C TRP A 6 -13.36 -4.65 -1.08
N GLN A 7 -14.61 -4.54 -0.61
CA GLN A 7 -14.89 -4.14 0.78
C GLN A 7 -14.26 -5.08 1.81
N ASP A 8 -14.26 -6.38 1.52
CA ASP A 8 -13.59 -7.37 2.36
C ASP A 8 -12.06 -7.17 2.38
N ILE A 9 -11.47 -6.94 1.20
CA ILE A 9 -10.03 -6.64 1.08
C ILE A 9 -9.68 -5.34 1.80
N GLU A 10 -10.48 -4.30 1.62
CA GLU A 10 -10.31 -2.99 2.25
C GLU A 10 -10.35 -3.09 3.77
N LYS A 11 -11.34 -3.81 4.32
CA LYS A 11 -11.47 -4.04 5.75
C LYS A 11 -10.21 -4.69 6.32
N GLU A 12 -9.72 -5.75 5.67
CA GLU A 12 -8.52 -6.45 6.11
C GLU A 12 -7.26 -5.59 5.97
N ILE A 13 -7.14 -4.79 4.91
CA ILE A 13 -6.06 -3.81 4.77
C ILE A 13 -6.08 -2.79 5.91
N LYS A 14 -7.26 -2.27 6.27
CA LYS A 14 -7.42 -1.33 7.39
C LYS A 14 -6.96 -1.96 8.70
N GLU A 15 -7.35 -3.20 8.97
CA GLU A 15 -6.90 -3.92 10.16
C GLU A 15 -5.38 -4.18 10.16
N ILE A 16 -4.79 -4.53 9.01
CA ILE A 16 -3.34 -4.67 8.87
C ILE A 16 -2.63 -3.34 9.17
N LEU A 17 -3.12 -2.23 8.60
CA LEU A 17 -2.52 -0.91 8.77
C LEU A 17 -2.68 -0.40 10.20
N LYS A 18 -3.84 -0.58 10.84
CA LYS A 18 -4.07 -0.26 12.26
C LYS A 18 -3.11 -1.02 13.17
N ASN A 19 -2.91 -2.32 12.91
CA ASN A 19 -2.01 -3.14 13.73
C ASN A 19 -0.53 -2.87 13.45
N ALA A 20 -0.18 -2.30 12.28
CA ALA A 20 1.19 -1.86 12.00
C ALA A 20 1.64 -0.72 12.93
N ASP A 21 0.70 -0.01 13.57
CA ASP A 21 0.99 1.02 14.56
C ASP A 21 1.62 0.48 15.84
N HIS A 22 1.51 -0.83 16.11
CA HIS A 22 2.18 -1.45 17.26
C HIS A 22 3.70 -1.50 17.12
N TYR A 23 4.25 -1.18 15.95
CA TYR A 23 5.70 -0.96 15.75
C TYR A 23 6.10 0.50 15.97
N LYS A 24 5.34 1.26 16.76
CA LYS A 24 5.76 2.58 17.26
C LYS A 24 7.13 2.44 17.91
N ASN A 25 8.12 3.00 17.24
CA ASN A 25 9.40 3.30 17.84
C ASN A 25 9.09 4.29 18.98
N GLU A 26 9.57 4.07 20.20
CA GLU A 26 9.26 4.87 21.41
C GLU A 26 9.47 6.39 21.25
N LYS A 27 10.10 6.81 20.14
CA LYS A 27 10.46 8.19 19.78
C LYS A 27 9.62 8.82 18.68
N ARG A 28 8.66 8.12 18.04
CA ARG A 28 7.81 8.71 16.98
C ARG A 28 6.34 8.38 17.20
N ASP A 29 5.51 9.43 17.25
CA ASP A 29 4.06 9.32 17.43
C ASP A 29 3.31 8.85 16.17
N GLU A 30 4.01 8.66 15.05
CA GLU A 30 3.39 8.34 13.77
C GLU A 30 3.44 6.84 13.42
N SER A 31 2.35 6.40 12.80
CA SER A 31 2.21 5.07 12.19
C SER A 31 3.21 4.83 11.07
N CYS A 32 3.72 3.59 11.00
CA CYS A 32 4.63 3.17 9.94
C CYS A 32 3.90 3.03 8.61
N PHE A 33 4.56 3.44 7.52
CA PHE A 33 4.08 3.20 6.17
C PHE A 33 4.36 1.74 5.75
N LEU A 34 3.39 1.12 5.09
CA LEU A 34 3.53 -0.17 4.42
C LEU A 34 3.38 -0.02 2.90
N THR A 35 4.24 -0.68 2.15
CA THR A 35 4.12 -0.79 0.69
C THR A 35 2.93 -1.68 0.29
N ALA A 36 2.40 -1.48 -0.92
CA ALA A 36 1.38 -2.38 -1.47
C ALA A 36 1.83 -3.86 -1.50
N TYR A 37 3.12 -4.10 -1.70
CA TYR A 37 3.70 -5.44 -1.65
C TYR A 37 3.65 -6.05 -0.26
N GLN A 38 4.04 -5.30 0.78
CA GLN A 38 3.91 -5.77 2.16
C GLN A 38 2.45 -6.05 2.53
N LEU A 39 1.52 -5.19 2.11
CA LEU A 39 0.08 -5.43 2.30
C LEU A 39 -0.37 -6.75 1.63
N ALA A 40 0.05 -7.00 0.38
CA ALA A 40 -0.25 -8.23 -0.32
C ALA A 40 0.31 -9.48 0.41
N VAL A 41 1.53 -9.42 0.92
CA VAL A 41 2.15 -10.50 1.70
C VAL A 41 1.39 -10.73 3.01
N LEU A 42 1.01 -9.67 3.73
CA LEU A 42 0.30 -9.78 5.00
C LEU A 42 -1.13 -10.32 4.82
N LEU A 43 -1.84 -9.89 3.78
CA LEU A 43 -3.15 -10.46 3.41
C LEU A 43 -3.04 -11.96 3.12
N TYR A 44 -1.98 -12.37 2.41
CA TYR A 44 -1.75 -13.79 2.12
C TYR A 44 -1.42 -14.60 3.38
N LYS A 45 -0.59 -14.04 4.28
CA LYS A 45 -0.18 -14.67 5.55
C LYS A 45 -1.35 -14.83 6.52
N ASN A 46 -2.29 -13.88 6.56
CA ASN A 46 -3.47 -13.94 7.44
C ASN A 46 -4.54 -14.95 6.95
N ASN A 47 -4.15 -15.91 6.11
CA ASN A 47 -4.93 -17.09 5.69
C ASN A 47 -6.24 -16.78 4.94
N LYS A 48 -6.33 -15.61 4.30
CA LYS A 48 -7.50 -15.20 3.49
C LYS A 48 -7.42 -15.66 2.03
N LYS A 49 -6.90 -16.87 1.80
CA LYS A 49 -6.77 -17.44 0.44
C LYS A 49 -8.10 -17.50 -0.30
N SER A 50 -9.22 -17.67 0.40
CA SER A 50 -10.57 -17.70 -0.21
C SER A 50 -10.99 -16.36 -0.82
N ILE A 51 -10.71 -15.24 -0.16
CA ILE A 51 -11.02 -13.88 -0.64
C ILE A 51 -10.08 -13.52 -1.80
N ILE A 52 -8.80 -13.89 -1.68
CA ILE A 52 -7.78 -13.62 -2.71
C ILE A 52 -8.07 -14.44 -3.98
N ASN A 53 -8.35 -15.74 -3.87
CA ASN A 53 -8.56 -16.63 -5.02
C ASN A 53 -9.86 -16.36 -5.78
N SER A 54 -10.88 -15.77 -5.14
CA SER A 54 -12.16 -15.47 -5.77
C SER A 54 -12.20 -14.11 -6.48
N THR A 55 -11.28 -13.20 -6.13
CA THR A 55 -11.41 -11.78 -6.48
C THR A 55 -10.17 -11.20 -7.16
N CYS A 56 -9.00 -11.76 -6.87
CA CYS A 56 -7.73 -11.13 -7.17
C CYS A 56 -6.78 -12.11 -7.88
N PRO A 57 -5.73 -11.60 -8.52
CA PRO A 57 -4.65 -12.46 -8.97
C PRO A 57 -4.05 -13.20 -7.77
N SER A 58 -3.92 -14.52 -7.89
CA SER A 58 -3.32 -15.39 -6.87
C SER A 58 -1.81 -15.15 -6.70
N ASN A 59 -1.18 -14.41 -7.63
CA ASN A 59 0.20 -14.00 -7.55
C ASN A 59 0.34 -12.71 -6.73
N ILE A 60 1.08 -12.78 -5.62
CA ILE A 60 1.44 -11.62 -4.78
C ILE A 60 2.18 -10.55 -5.62
N GLY A 61 2.95 -10.98 -6.63
CA GLY A 61 3.81 -10.15 -7.47
C GLY A 61 5.27 -10.19 -7.04
N GLY A 62 6.07 -9.23 -7.54
CA GLY A 62 7.46 -9.01 -7.10
C GLY A 62 8.53 -9.75 -7.89
N LYS A 63 8.18 -10.57 -8.88
CA LYS A 63 9.17 -11.26 -9.74
C LYS A 63 9.80 -10.34 -10.81
N GLY A 64 9.36 -9.08 -10.93
CA GLY A 64 9.83 -8.17 -11.97
C GLY A 64 9.54 -8.66 -13.39
N ASP A 65 8.56 -9.57 -13.56
CA ASP A 65 8.26 -10.22 -14.83
C ASP A 65 7.50 -9.33 -15.83
N GLY A 66 7.32 -8.05 -15.49
CA GLY A 66 6.60 -7.06 -16.30
C GLY A 66 5.10 -7.32 -16.41
N LYS A 67 4.56 -8.35 -15.75
CA LYS A 67 3.14 -8.68 -15.81
C LYS A 67 2.37 -7.85 -14.78
N TYR A 68 1.60 -6.88 -15.27
CA TYR A 68 0.76 -5.97 -14.47
C TYR A 68 -0.52 -6.63 -13.92
N ILE A 69 -0.40 -7.82 -13.36
CA ILE A 69 -1.53 -8.63 -12.87
C ILE A 69 -1.27 -9.21 -11.49
N SER A 70 -0.56 -8.51 -10.61
CA SER A 70 -0.32 -8.99 -9.25
C SER A 70 -1.27 -8.39 -8.21
N LEU A 71 -1.46 -9.11 -7.09
CA LEU A 71 -2.24 -8.64 -5.94
C LEU A 71 -1.72 -7.30 -5.41
N SER A 72 -0.39 -7.14 -5.33
CA SER A 72 0.22 -5.87 -4.88
C SER A 72 -0.13 -4.70 -5.79
N GLN A 73 -0.08 -4.88 -7.12
CA GLN A 73 -0.50 -3.85 -8.07
C GLN A 73 -2.00 -3.56 -8.01
N TYR A 74 -2.83 -4.60 -7.83
CA TYR A 74 -4.27 -4.43 -7.66
C TYR A 74 -4.58 -3.59 -6.41
N ILE A 75 -3.95 -3.90 -5.27
CA ILE A 75 -4.11 -3.15 -4.01
C ILE A 75 -3.66 -1.70 -4.21
N ALA A 76 -2.47 -1.48 -4.80
CA ALA A 76 -1.94 -0.14 -5.03
C ALA A 76 -2.91 0.72 -5.83
N ARG A 77 -3.39 0.20 -6.97
CA ARG A 77 -4.34 0.89 -7.83
C ARG A 77 -5.66 1.20 -7.11
N ARG A 78 -6.26 0.20 -6.47
CA ARG A 78 -7.57 0.35 -5.82
C ARG A 78 -7.54 1.30 -4.63
N LEU A 79 -6.50 1.25 -3.81
CA LEU A 79 -6.34 2.21 -2.71
C LEU A 79 -6.12 3.62 -3.26
N ALA A 80 -5.27 3.80 -4.26
CA ALA A 80 -5.04 5.10 -4.88
C ALA A 80 -6.34 5.69 -5.45
N GLU A 81 -7.08 4.91 -6.25
CA GLU A 81 -8.39 5.31 -6.81
C GLU A 81 -9.36 5.78 -5.72
N LYS A 82 -9.46 5.02 -4.62
CA LYS A 82 -10.42 5.30 -3.54
C LYS A 82 -10.01 6.43 -2.60
N ILE A 83 -8.71 6.62 -2.40
CA ILE A 83 -8.18 7.76 -1.64
C ILE A 83 -8.37 9.04 -2.46
N GLU A 84 -8.07 9.00 -3.77
CA GLU A 84 -8.27 10.13 -4.67
C GLU A 84 -9.75 10.50 -4.82
N SER A 85 -10.65 9.52 -4.88
CA SER A 85 -12.10 9.75 -4.93
C SER A 85 -12.71 10.19 -3.58
N GLY A 86 -11.92 10.21 -2.50
CA GLY A 86 -12.40 10.51 -1.15
C GLY A 86 -13.28 9.42 -0.52
N SER A 87 -13.35 8.23 -1.12
CA SER A 87 -14.08 7.09 -0.55
C SER A 87 -13.35 6.43 0.63
N ILE A 88 -12.03 6.61 0.71
CA ILE A 88 -11.18 6.24 1.84
C ILE A 88 -10.51 7.51 2.34
N LEU A 89 -10.81 7.91 3.57
CA LEU A 89 -10.27 9.14 4.20
C LEU A 89 -9.33 8.84 5.37
N ASP A 90 -9.37 7.61 5.87
CA ASP A 90 -8.64 7.12 7.05
C ASP A 90 -7.30 6.43 6.70
N ILE A 91 -6.95 6.39 5.40
CA ILE A 91 -5.67 5.89 4.90
C ILE A 91 -4.95 7.01 4.15
N GLU A 92 -3.69 7.25 4.52
CA GLU A 92 -2.81 8.16 3.80
C GLU A 92 -1.98 7.40 2.76
N LEU A 93 -1.93 7.93 1.54
CA LEU A 93 -1.05 7.49 0.46
C LEU A 93 0.17 8.41 0.34
N LYS A 94 1.35 7.80 0.23
CA LYS A 94 2.61 8.45 -0.16
C LYS A 94 3.30 7.65 -1.25
N PHE A 95 4.20 8.31 -1.97
CA PHE A 95 5.12 7.66 -2.89
C PHE A 95 6.54 7.76 -2.35
N PHE A 96 7.25 6.65 -2.40
CA PHE A 96 8.69 6.64 -2.17
C PHE A 96 9.38 7.07 -3.46
N ASN A 97 9.97 8.26 -3.46
CA ASN A 97 10.79 8.73 -4.56
C ASN A 97 12.10 7.92 -4.59
N ILE A 98 12.46 7.45 -5.78
CA ILE A 98 13.66 6.66 -6.03
C ILE A 98 14.81 7.52 -6.57
N GLU A 99 14.62 8.83 -6.69
CA GLU A 99 15.68 9.78 -7.05
C GLU A 99 16.92 9.54 -6.16
N GLY A 100 18.08 9.39 -6.79
CA GLY A 100 19.34 9.04 -6.13
C GLY A 100 19.57 7.52 -5.94
N LEU A 101 18.58 6.66 -6.21
CA LEU A 101 18.75 5.20 -6.24
C LEU A 101 19.16 4.67 -7.62
N GLU A 102 19.06 5.49 -8.66
CA GLU A 102 19.38 5.15 -10.06
C GLU A 102 20.85 4.72 -10.25
N GLN A 103 21.73 5.18 -9.37
CA GLN A 103 23.17 4.90 -9.43
C GLN A 103 23.55 3.64 -8.64
N PHE A 104 22.62 3.04 -7.92
CA PHE A 104 22.89 1.82 -7.15
C PHE A 104 22.75 0.61 -8.05
N SER A 105 23.87 -0.06 -8.30
CA SER A 105 23.92 -1.38 -8.91
C SER A 105 24.46 -2.38 -7.90
N PHE A 106 23.73 -3.47 -7.69
CA PHE A 106 24.12 -4.55 -6.78
C PHE A 106 24.50 -5.76 -7.62
N LEU A 107 25.58 -6.44 -7.24
CA LEU A 107 25.86 -7.79 -7.75
C LEU A 107 25.08 -8.77 -6.89
N ASP A 108 24.23 -9.59 -7.51
CA ASP A 108 23.60 -10.70 -6.80
C ASP A 108 24.61 -11.84 -6.55
N GLU A 109 24.18 -12.87 -5.83
CA GLU A 109 25.01 -14.05 -5.52
C GLU A 109 25.50 -14.82 -6.78
N LYS A 110 24.93 -14.52 -7.95
CA LYS A 110 25.27 -15.10 -9.25
C LYS A 110 26.12 -14.13 -10.09
N GLY A 111 26.51 -12.99 -9.54
CA GLY A 111 27.27 -11.95 -10.24
C GLY A 111 26.47 -11.15 -11.26
N ILE A 112 25.13 -11.21 -11.20
CA ILE A 112 24.24 -10.45 -12.09
C ILE A 112 24.07 -9.05 -11.52
N LEU A 113 24.37 -8.04 -12.33
CA LEU A 113 24.13 -6.65 -11.99
C LEU A 113 22.63 -6.37 -11.95
N SER A 114 22.11 -6.05 -10.77
CA SER A 114 20.73 -5.70 -10.51
C SER A 114 20.62 -4.25 -10.12
N GLN A 115 19.65 -3.53 -10.70
CA GLN A 115 19.33 -2.15 -10.36
C GLN A 115 17.94 -2.09 -9.69
N PRO A 116 17.71 -1.13 -8.77
CA PRO A 116 16.38 -0.82 -8.30
C PRO A 116 15.45 -0.53 -9.49
N SER A 117 14.21 -0.99 -9.42
CA SER A 117 13.21 -0.64 -10.44
C SER A 117 13.04 0.88 -10.49
N ASN A 118 13.00 1.46 -11.70
CA ASN A 118 12.73 2.88 -11.92
C ASN A 118 11.28 3.32 -11.61
N SER A 119 10.53 2.53 -10.83
CA SER A 119 9.16 2.84 -10.46
C SER A 119 9.07 3.32 -9.01
N CYS A 120 8.36 4.43 -8.80
CA CYS A 120 8.02 4.89 -7.45
C CYS A 120 7.14 3.86 -6.75
N PHE A 121 7.40 3.60 -5.46
CA PHE A 121 6.60 2.66 -4.68
C PHE A 121 5.50 3.38 -3.92
N SER A 122 4.25 2.95 -4.09
CA SER A 122 3.12 3.42 -3.29
C SER A 122 3.19 2.84 -1.87
N MET A 123 3.03 3.70 -0.88
CA MET A 123 3.06 3.40 0.54
C MET A 123 1.80 3.93 1.22
N PHE A 124 1.29 3.17 2.19
CA PHE A 124 0.03 3.43 2.86
C PHE A 124 0.23 3.38 4.38
N ARG A 125 -0.44 4.27 5.11
CA ARG A 125 -0.56 4.17 6.57
C ARG A 125 -1.96 4.51 7.03
N TYR A 126 -2.39 3.92 8.13
CA TYR A 126 -3.61 4.35 8.80
C TYR A 126 -3.36 5.67 9.52
N ILE A 127 -4.29 6.63 9.38
CA ILE A 127 -4.17 7.95 10.01
C ILE A 127 -5.23 8.22 11.08
N GLY A 128 -6.08 7.23 11.38
CA GLY A 128 -7.15 7.35 12.36
C GLY A 128 -8.36 8.12 11.85
N ASP A 129 -9.51 7.87 12.47
CA ASP A 129 -10.76 8.57 12.15
C ASP A 129 -10.71 10.04 12.60
N GLU A 130 -9.82 10.38 13.54
CA GLU A 130 -9.69 11.71 14.15
C GLU A 130 -9.00 12.77 13.27
N LYS A 131 -8.16 12.37 12.29
CA LYS A 131 -7.52 13.34 11.37
C LYS A 131 -8.44 13.78 10.23
N ILE A 132 -9.58 13.11 10.05
CA ILE A 132 -10.56 13.42 8.99
C ILE A 132 -11.24 14.78 9.26
N THR A 133 -11.54 15.08 10.53
CA THR A 133 -12.29 16.28 10.95
C THR A 133 -11.53 17.60 10.74
N ASN A 134 -10.19 17.59 10.70
CA ASN A 134 -9.40 18.81 10.53
C ASN A 134 -9.27 19.29 9.07
N LYS A 135 -9.52 18.43 8.07
CA LYS A 135 -9.46 18.84 6.65
C LYS A 135 -10.69 19.61 6.18
N ASP A 136 -11.87 19.30 6.73
CA ASP A 136 -13.12 20.01 6.40
C ASP A 136 -13.14 21.47 6.89
N SER A 137 -12.31 21.78 7.90
CA SER A 137 -12.21 23.12 8.47
C SER A 137 -11.24 24.05 7.73
N GLN A 138 -10.44 23.54 6.79
CA GLN A 138 -9.45 24.35 6.04
C GLN A 138 -9.87 24.67 4.59
N SER A 139 -10.90 24.02 4.04
CA SER A 139 -11.37 24.31 2.66
C SER A 139 -12.30 25.53 2.57
N SER A 140 -12.75 26.08 3.70
CA SER A 140 -13.71 27.19 3.77
C SER A 140 -13.10 28.58 3.97
N SER A 141 -11.75 28.72 4.01
CA SER A 141 -11.06 30.01 4.20
C SER A 141 -10.27 30.52 2.99
N LYS A 142 -10.58 30.06 1.77
CA LYS A 142 -10.08 30.69 0.54
C LYS A 142 -11.26 31.18 -0.31
N LYS A 143 -11.74 32.38 -0.01
CA LYS A 143 -12.46 33.26 -0.93
C LYS A 143 -11.89 34.66 -0.79
#